data_AF-A0A8H6DZN8-F1
#
_entry.id   AF-A0A8H6DZN8-F1
#
_cell.length_a   1.000
_cell.length_b   1.000
_cell.length_c   1.000
_cell.angle_alpha   90.00
_cell.angle_beta   90.00
_cell.angle_gamma   90.00
#
_symmetry.space_group_name_H-M   'P 1'
#
loop_
_entity.id
_entity.type
_entity.pdbx_description
1 polymer ?
#
loop_
_entity_poly.entity_id
_entity_poly.type
_entity_poly.pdbx_seq_one_letter_code
_entity_poly.pdbx_strand_id
1 'polypeptide(L)'
;MLSPPLSTRSSFESLHSNTSSVLSSPDRLPPAVNGPMVWQGKELDPSEYVVRLSEGEIRDVRAAIIKFKLTGLSRSDISPETFDLGNAQLANKLSSLSKRIHHGRGLAVLRGLDTAYFNDEEAVIAFAGICSYICPERATDSYANQTLSHVLDATKKPVPVECRGIGLAGSKVTSAMDFHSDRFSGDVLALYVRNDGGPNAGGEQFVASFARIYNELLETDPEVLETLAEPNWPFELKQK
;
A
#
# COMPACT_ATOMS: atom_id res chain seq x y z
N MET A 1 -45.22 -35.23 -16.40
CA MET A 1 -45.98 -34.00 -16.06
C MET A 1 -44.98 -33.05 -15.42
N LEU A 2 -44.28 -32.25 -16.24
CA LEU A 2 -44.55 -30.84 -16.57
C LEU A 2 -44.10 -29.87 -15.46
N SER A 3 -43.02 -29.13 -15.74
CA SER A 3 -42.51 -28.02 -14.94
C SER A 3 -43.59 -26.95 -14.73
N PRO A 4 -43.63 -26.28 -13.57
CA PRO A 4 -44.54 -25.14 -13.37
C PRO A 4 -44.05 -23.92 -14.17
N PRO A 5 -44.96 -23.03 -14.62
CA PRO A 5 -44.59 -21.87 -15.43
C PRO A 5 -43.93 -20.79 -14.58
N LEU A 6 -43.00 -20.06 -15.19
CA LEU A 6 -42.40 -18.85 -14.64
C LEU A 6 -43.48 -17.76 -14.48
N SER A 7 -43.37 -17.01 -13.37
CA SER A 7 -44.25 -15.89 -13.04
C SER A 7 -44.18 -14.79 -14.11
N THR A 8 -45.34 -14.27 -14.52
CA THR A 8 -45.53 -13.32 -15.63
C THR A 8 -45.42 -11.84 -15.23
N ARG A 9 -44.73 -11.52 -14.12
CA ARG A 9 -44.67 -10.13 -13.63
C ARG A 9 -43.47 -9.37 -14.22
N SER A 10 -43.79 -8.24 -14.85
CA SER A 10 -42.85 -7.26 -15.39
C SER A 10 -42.10 -6.51 -14.27
N SER A 11 -40.83 -6.20 -14.51
CA SER A 11 -39.86 -5.56 -13.59
C SER A 11 -40.22 -4.15 -13.11
N PHE A 12 -41.41 -3.63 -13.46
CA PHE A 12 -41.80 -2.24 -13.21
C PHE A 12 -42.94 -2.06 -12.18
N GLU A 13 -43.53 -3.12 -11.63
CA GLU A 13 -44.68 -3.04 -10.69
C GLU A 13 -44.34 -3.41 -9.23
N SER A 14 -43.16 -3.03 -8.72
CA SER A 14 -42.86 -3.16 -7.27
C SER A 14 -42.52 -1.84 -6.58
N LEU A 15 -42.69 -0.71 -7.28
CA LEU A 15 -42.70 0.60 -6.66
C LEU A 15 -44.11 0.85 -6.11
N HIS A 16 -44.32 0.46 -4.85
CA HIS A 16 -45.10 1.16 -3.82
C HIS A 16 -45.53 0.16 -2.75
N SER A 17 -44.81 0.15 -1.63
CA SER A 17 -45.35 -0.30 -0.35
C SER A 17 -44.97 0.73 0.72
N ASN A 18 -45.98 1.45 1.20
CA ASN A 18 -45.91 2.20 2.44
C ASN A 18 -45.88 1.21 3.60
N THR A 19 -44.81 1.21 4.39
CA THR A 19 -44.85 0.70 5.78
C THR A 19 -43.68 1.25 6.58
N SER A 20 -44.00 1.90 7.71
CA SER A 20 -43.05 2.40 8.70
C SER A 20 -42.46 1.26 9.56
N SER A 21 -41.24 1.51 10.06
CA SER A 21 -40.48 0.77 11.09
C SER A 21 -40.04 -0.64 10.65
N VAL A 22 -38.77 -0.99 10.64
CA VAL A 22 -37.70 -0.77 11.64
C VAL A 22 -36.39 -0.56 10.87
N LEU A 23 -35.50 0.30 11.35
CA LEU A 23 -34.09 0.36 10.89
C LEU A 23 -33.44 -1.00 11.17
N SER A 24 -33.62 -1.97 10.26
CA SER A 24 -32.69 -3.07 10.13
C SER A 24 -31.40 -2.46 9.58
N SER A 25 -30.28 -2.63 10.28
CA SER A 25 -28.97 -2.61 9.62
C SER A 25 -29.13 -3.34 8.29
N PRO A 26 -28.67 -2.78 7.16
CA PRO A 26 -28.85 -3.47 5.91
C PRO A 26 -28.17 -4.83 6.01
N ASP A 27 -28.94 -5.92 5.82
CA ASP A 27 -28.50 -7.32 5.84
C ASP A 27 -27.35 -7.62 4.84
N ARG A 28 -26.87 -6.61 4.11
CA ARG A 28 -25.83 -6.66 3.08
C ARG A 28 -24.48 -6.11 3.53
N LEU A 29 -24.42 -5.26 4.56
CA LEU A 29 -23.17 -4.66 5.01
C LEU A 29 -22.57 -5.42 6.19
N PRO A 30 -21.24 -5.65 6.22
CA PRO A 30 -20.57 -6.16 7.42
C PRO A 30 -20.86 -5.31 8.67
N PRO A 31 -20.74 -5.88 9.88
CA PRO A 31 -20.82 -5.09 11.11
C PRO A 31 -19.65 -4.11 11.21
N ALA A 32 -19.79 -3.13 12.11
CA ALA A 32 -18.72 -2.18 12.41
C ALA A 32 -17.39 -2.90 12.72
N VAL A 33 -16.31 -2.42 12.10
CA VAL A 33 -14.97 -2.94 12.31
C VAL A 33 -14.51 -2.58 13.71
N ASN A 34 -13.90 -3.53 14.41
CA ASN A 34 -13.32 -3.32 15.73
C ASN A 34 -11.82 -3.61 15.68
N GLY A 35 -11.06 -3.00 16.60
CA GLY A 35 -9.64 -3.29 16.79
C GLY A 35 -8.69 -2.18 16.33
N PRO A 36 -7.38 -2.47 16.30
CA PRO A 36 -6.35 -1.43 16.21
C PRO A 36 -6.31 -0.69 14.87
N MET A 37 -6.86 -1.26 13.80
CA MET A 37 -6.96 -0.59 12.50
C MET A 37 -7.96 0.58 12.51
N VAL A 38 -8.85 0.67 13.49
CA VAL A 38 -9.81 1.77 13.63
C VAL A 38 -9.14 2.91 14.41
N TRP A 39 -8.72 3.95 13.71
CA TRP A 39 -8.06 5.11 14.32
C TRP A 39 -8.32 6.39 13.53
N GLN A 40 -8.21 7.53 14.21
CA GLN A 40 -8.09 8.86 13.62
C GLN A 40 -6.65 9.36 13.70
N GLY A 41 -6.25 10.30 12.84
CA GLY A 41 -4.85 10.76 12.79
C GLY A 41 -4.30 11.27 14.13
N LYS A 42 -5.13 11.93 14.94
CA LYS A 42 -4.76 12.41 16.29
C LYS A 42 -4.49 11.31 17.32
N GLU A 43 -4.89 10.07 17.03
CA GLU A 43 -4.77 8.91 17.93
C GLU A 43 -3.50 8.10 17.64
N LEU A 44 -2.80 8.38 16.53
CA LEU A 44 -1.56 7.70 16.18
C LEU A 44 -0.39 8.28 16.98
N ASP A 45 0.10 7.52 17.95
CA ASP A 45 1.37 7.81 18.61
C ASP A 45 2.54 7.27 17.76
N PRO A 46 3.53 8.10 17.39
CA PRO A 46 4.74 7.66 16.71
C PRO A 46 5.43 6.45 17.34
N SER A 47 5.35 6.26 18.66
CA SER A 47 5.92 5.09 19.34
C SER A 47 5.28 3.76 18.91
N GLU A 48 4.04 3.77 18.41
CA GLU A 48 3.30 2.57 17.98
C GLU A 48 3.68 2.09 16.58
N TYR A 49 4.18 2.97 15.71
CA TYR A 49 4.45 2.64 14.29
C TYR A 49 5.88 2.98 13.84
N VAL A 50 6.60 3.86 14.54
CA VAL A 50 8.00 4.17 14.21
C VAL A 50 8.93 3.16 14.86
N VAL A 51 9.77 2.52 14.03
CA VAL A 51 10.82 1.61 14.45
C VAL A 51 12.16 2.20 14.09
N ARG A 52 12.99 2.45 15.10
CA ARG A 52 14.35 2.98 14.90
C ARG A 52 15.34 1.82 14.79
N LEU A 53 16.17 1.87 13.75
CA LEU A 53 17.36 1.04 13.64
C LEU A 53 18.46 1.66 14.51
N SER A 54 19.16 0.82 15.25
CA SER A 54 20.39 1.19 15.94
C SER A 54 21.56 1.28 14.95
N GLU A 55 22.63 1.95 15.35
CA GLU A 55 23.87 2.00 14.56
C GLU A 55 24.44 0.60 14.26
N GLY A 56 24.27 -0.34 15.19
CA GLY A 56 24.66 -1.74 15.00
C GLY A 56 23.86 -2.40 13.87
N GLU A 57 22.53 -2.29 13.94
CA GLU A 57 21.63 -2.83 12.91
C GLU A 57 21.89 -2.20 11.53
N ILE A 58 22.26 -0.91 11.48
CA ILE A 58 22.62 -0.23 10.21
C ILE A 58 23.94 -0.79 9.66
N ARG A 59 24.93 -1.11 10.51
CA ARG A 59 26.16 -1.81 10.07
C ARG A 59 25.87 -3.21 9.54
N ASP A 60 24.94 -3.93 10.15
CA ASP A 60 24.52 -5.26 9.68
C ASP A 60 23.89 -5.17 8.29
N VAL A 61 23.01 -4.19 8.04
CA VAL A 61 22.46 -3.91 6.70
C VAL A 61 23.56 -3.60 5.69
N ARG A 62 24.54 -2.77 6.05
CA ARG A 62 25.70 -2.46 5.18
C ARG A 62 26.50 -3.72 4.83
N ALA A 63 26.75 -4.58 5.81
CA ALA A 63 27.45 -5.84 5.60
C ALA A 63 26.67 -6.78 4.66
N ALA A 64 25.35 -6.88 4.83
CA ALA A 64 24.48 -7.66 3.95
C ALA A 64 24.50 -7.16 2.49
N ILE A 65 24.51 -5.84 2.28
CA ILE A 65 24.64 -5.25 0.94
C ILE A 65 25.96 -5.66 0.29
N ILE A 66 27.08 -5.55 1.02
CA ILE A 66 28.42 -5.92 0.50
C ILE A 66 28.45 -7.40 0.14
N LYS A 67 27.97 -8.28 1.04
CA LYS A 67 27.88 -9.72 0.80
C LYS A 67 27.06 -10.03 -0.46
N PHE A 68 25.87 -9.44 -0.59
CA PHE A 68 25.00 -9.64 -1.75
C PHE A 68 25.70 -9.20 -3.04
N LYS A 69 26.33 -8.02 -3.07
CA LYS A 69 27.07 -7.54 -4.25
C LYS A 69 28.19 -8.49 -4.67
N LEU A 70 28.88 -9.12 -3.72
CA LEU A 70 29.95 -10.09 -4.01
C LEU A 70 29.42 -11.39 -4.64
N THR A 71 28.13 -11.71 -4.51
CA THR A 71 27.54 -12.90 -5.16
C THR A 71 27.38 -12.73 -6.67
N GLY A 72 27.30 -11.50 -7.18
CA GLY A 72 27.01 -11.20 -8.59
C GLY A 72 25.59 -11.56 -9.04
N LEU A 73 24.69 -11.91 -8.11
CA LEU A 73 23.28 -12.24 -8.40
C LEU A 73 22.50 -11.01 -8.89
N SER A 74 21.41 -11.28 -9.59
CA SER A 74 20.49 -10.21 -10.02
C SER A 74 19.75 -9.65 -8.81
N ARG A 75 19.39 -8.36 -8.85
CA ARG A 75 18.57 -7.73 -7.80
C ARG A 75 17.19 -8.39 -7.65
N SER A 76 16.72 -9.10 -8.68
CA SER A 76 15.52 -9.95 -8.61
C SER A 76 15.65 -11.11 -7.63
N ASP A 77 16.88 -11.54 -7.36
CA ASP A 77 17.19 -12.72 -6.54
C ASP A 77 17.40 -12.33 -5.06
N ILE A 78 17.09 -11.08 -4.68
CA ILE A 78 17.16 -10.59 -3.30
C ILE A 78 16.05 -11.23 -2.45
N SER A 79 16.46 -12.09 -1.53
CA SER A 79 15.65 -12.81 -0.57
C SER A 79 16.34 -12.82 0.81
N PRO A 80 15.69 -13.30 1.88
CA PRO A 80 16.34 -13.46 3.18
C PRO A 80 17.60 -14.34 3.16
N GLU A 81 17.69 -15.27 2.20
CA GLU A 81 18.82 -16.18 2.02
C GLU A 81 20.01 -15.51 1.33
N THR A 82 19.75 -14.63 0.35
CA THR A 82 20.80 -13.94 -0.42
C THR A 82 21.20 -12.59 0.17
N PHE A 83 20.32 -11.99 0.99
CA PHE A 83 20.55 -10.76 1.74
C PHE A 83 20.71 -11.06 3.25
N ASP A 84 21.68 -11.91 3.60
CA ASP A 84 21.92 -12.33 4.98
C ASP A 84 22.41 -11.18 5.88
N LEU A 85 21.54 -10.76 6.80
CA LEU A 85 21.83 -9.77 7.83
C LEU A 85 22.90 -10.21 8.84
N GLY A 86 23.17 -11.51 9.01
CA GLY A 86 24.07 -12.02 10.05
C GLY A 86 23.63 -11.71 11.49
N ASN A 87 22.42 -11.16 11.66
CA ASN A 87 21.85 -10.74 12.93
C ASN A 87 20.39 -11.24 13.03
N ALA A 88 20.21 -12.36 13.74
CA ALA A 88 18.89 -12.97 13.93
C ALA A 88 17.90 -12.06 14.68
N GLN A 89 18.39 -11.18 15.57
CA GLN A 89 17.52 -10.25 16.29
C GLN A 89 16.94 -9.19 15.33
N LEU A 90 17.77 -8.65 14.44
CA LEU A 90 17.30 -7.72 13.41
C LEU A 90 16.35 -8.40 12.41
N ALA A 91 16.68 -9.62 11.95
CA ALA A 91 15.79 -10.39 11.08
C ALA A 91 14.41 -10.61 11.72
N ASN A 92 14.35 -11.00 12.99
CA ASN A 92 13.10 -11.15 13.75
C ASN A 92 12.37 -9.82 13.96
N LYS A 93 13.11 -8.74 14.21
CA LYS A 93 12.54 -7.40 14.33
C LYS A 93 11.84 -6.98 13.04
N LEU A 94 12.48 -7.17 11.88
CA LEU A 94 11.90 -6.85 10.57
C LEU A 94 10.70 -7.75 10.25
N SER A 95 10.79 -9.06 10.45
CA SER A 95 9.67 -9.98 10.17
C SER A 95 8.46 -9.72 11.08
N SER A 96 8.67 -9.24 12.30
CA SER A 96 7.57 -8.83 13.18
C SER A 96 6.75 -7.66 12.63
N LEU A 97 7.33 -6.84 11.74
CA LEU A 97 6.62 -5.71 11.13
C LEU A 97 5.48 -6.16 10.24
N SER A 98 5.60 -7.32 9.58
CA SER A 98 4.52 -7.92 8.80
C SER A 98 3.25 -8.07 9.65
N LYS A 99 3.39 -8.71 10.81
CA LYS A 99 2.27 -8.92 11.74
C LYS A 99 1.71 -7.59 12.27
N ARG A 100 2.57 -6.60 12.51
CA ARG A 100 2.14 -5.27 12.99
C ARG A 100 1.37 -4.49 11.93
N ILE A 101 1.74 -4.63 10.66
CA ILE A 101 1.02 -4.00 9.55
C ILE A 101 -0.35 -4.67 9.41
N HIS A 102 -0.41 -5.99 9.30
CA HIS A 102 -1.68 -6.70 9.06
C HIS A 102 -2.65 -6.71 10.25
N HIS A 103 -2.15 -6.73 11.49
CA HIS A 103 -2.99 -6.87 12.69
C HIS A 103 -2.96 -5.67 13.63
N GLY A 104 -2.16 -4.64 13.31
CA GLY A 104 -2.01 -3.43 14.14
C GLY A 104 -2.70 -2.22 13.53
N ARG A 105 -1.99 -1.09 13.45
CA ARG A 105 -2.52 0.17 12.89
C ARG A 105 -2.58 0.18 11.36
N GLY A 106 -2.02 -0.82 10.66
CA GLY A 106 -1.94 -0.81 9.19
C GLY A 106 -0.71 -0.09 8.63
N LEU A 107 0.21 0.40 9.48
CA LEU A 107 1.43 1.07 9.03
C LEU A 107 2.64 0.80 9.94
N ALA A 108 3.84 0.94 9.38
CA ALA A 108 5.09 0.98 10.09
C ALA A 108 6.07 1.92 9.38
N VAL A 109 6.90 2.64 10.14
CA VAL A 109 7.93 3.54 9.60
C VAL A 109 9.28 3.16 10.17
N LEU A 110 10.14 2.59 9.33
CA LEU A 110 11.52 2.25 9.70
C LEU A 110 12.42 3.49 9.54
N ARG A 111 13.18 3.85 10.59
CA ARG A 111 14.05 5.04 10.65
C ARG A 111 15.50 4.67 10.90
N GLY A 112 16.43 5.53 10.45
CA GLY A 112 17.88 5.43 10.70
C GLY A 112 18.72 5.07 9.46
N LEU A 113 18.10 4.72 8.33
CA LEU A 113 18.84 4.37 7.11
C LEU A 113 19.55 5.58 6.46
N ASP A 114 19.16 6.81 6.80
CA ASP A 114 19.78 8.05 6.34
C ASP A 114 21.26 8.14 6.74
N THR A 115 21.63 7.61 7.91
CA THR A 115 23.02 7.62 8.38
C THR A 115 23.91 6.59 7.67
N ALA A 116 23.34 5.76 6.79
CA ALA A 116 24.08 4.75 6.06
C ALA A 116 24.79 5.30 4.81
N TYR A 117 24.34 6.46 4.29
CA TYR A 117 24.89 7.13 3.10
C TYR A 117 25.02 6.22 1.87
N PHE A 118 23.98 5.43 1.59
CA PHE A 118 23.94 4.54 0.44
C PHE A 118 23.98 5.30 -0.89
N ASN A 119 24.76 4.78 -1.84
CA ASN A 119 24.60 5.16 -3.24
C ASN A 119 23.29 4.60 -3.84
N ASP A 120 22.99 4.94 -5.10
CA ASP A 120 21.76 4.53 -5.77
C ASP A 120 21.53 3.02 -5.78
N GLU A 121 22.57 2.25 -6.09
CA GLU A 121 22.49 0.79 -6.13
C GLU A 121 22.31 0.20 -4.73
N GLU A 122 23.12 0.67 -3.77
CA GLU A 122 23.06 0.19 -2.39
C GLU A 122 21.70 0.50 -1.75
N ALA A 123 21.11 1.65 -2.08
CA ALA A 123 19.78 2.03 -1.63
C ALA A 123 18.70 1.06 -2.14
N VAL A 124 18.79 0.64 -3.41
CA VAL A 124 17.88 -0.36 -3.98
C VAL A 124 18.07 -1.73 -3.32
N ILE A 125 19.33 -2.16 -3.13
CA ILE A 125 19.62 -3.45 -2.48
C ILE A 125 19.14 -3.44 -1.03
N ALA A 126 19.42 -2.37 -0.28
CA ALA A 126 18.96 -2.20 1.10
C ALA A 126 17.44 -2.24 1.18
N PHE A 127 16.75 -1.52 0.30
CA PHE A 127 15.29 -1.47 0.29
C PHE A 127 14.69 -2.84 -0.04
N ALA A 128 15.15 -3.48 -1.12
CA ALA A 128 14.65 -4.80 -1.49
C ALA A 128 14.96 -5.85 -0.41
N GLY A 129 16.16 -5.82 0.16
CA GLY A 129 16.63 -6.75 1.19
C GLY A 129 15.89 -6.58 2.52
N ILE A 130 15.65 -5.36 2.98
CA ILE A 130 14.83 -5.12 4.18
C ILE A 130 13.39 -5.57 3.94
N CYS A 131 12.81 -5.23 2.79
CA CYS A 131 11.45 -5.64 2.45
C CYS A 131 11.30 -7.17 2.39
N SER A 132 12.32 -7.93 1.96
CA SER A 132 12.22 -9.40 1.88
C SER A 132 12.03 -10.07 3.24
N TYR A 133 12.49 -9.43 4.34
CA TYR A 133 12.22 -9.90 5.70
C TYR A 133 10.83 -9.52 6.20
N ILE A 134 10.23 -8.44 5.69
CA ILE A 134 8.91 -7.94 6.11
C ILE A 134 7.81 -8.65 5.31
N CYS A 135 7.85 -8.55 3.99
CA CYS A 135 6.93 -9.19 3.05
C CYS A 135 7.78 -9.83 1.94
N PRO A 136 7.91 -11.18 1.92
CA PRO A 136 8.87 -11.85 1.05
C PRO A 136 8.46 -11.83 -0.43
N GLU A 137 7.17 -11.75 -0.73
CA GLU A 137 6.64 -11.72 -2.08
C GLU A 137 6.53 -10.28 -2.61
N ARG A 138 6.79 -10.10 -3.90
CA ARG A 138 6.74 -8.78 -4.56
C ARG A 138 5.77 -8.81 -5.73
N ALA A 139 4.84 -7.87 -5.74
CA ALA A 139 4.01 -7.63 -6.90
C ALA A 139 4.82 -6.94 -8.01
N THR A 140 4.48 -7.23 -9.25
CA THR A 140 4.98 -6.50 -10.41
C THR A 140 3.78 -5.92 -11.14
N ASP A 141 3.81 -4.62 -11.39
CA ASP A 141 2.82 -3.99 -12.25
C ASP A 141 2.91 -4.64 -13.64
N SER A 142 1.92 -5.45 -13.98
CA SER A 142 1.87 -6.20 -15.23
C SER A 142 1.68 -5.33 -16.49
N TYR A 143 1.28 -4.06 -16.30
CA TYR A 143 1.18 -3.07 -17.36
C TYR A 143 2.55 -2.44 -17.62
N ALA A 144 3.19 -1.89 -16.58
CA ALA A 144 4.49 -1.24 -16.69
C ALA A 144 5.68 -2.21 -16.73
N ASN A 145 5.46 -3.49 -16.40
CA ASN A 145 6.49 -4.49 -16.10
C ASN A 145 7.50 -3.99 -15.05
N GLN A 146 6.99 -3.37 -13.98
CA GLN A 146 7.78 -2.72 -12.94
C GLN A 146 7.45 -3.29 -11.56
N THR A 147 8.45 -3.90 -10.91
CA THR A 147 8.40 -4.33 -9.50
C THR A 147 8.81 -3.20 -8.55
N LEU A 148 9.69 -2.30 -9.02
CA LEU A 148 10.17 -1.14 -8.27
C LEU A 148 10.10 0.07 -9.19
N SER A 149 9.51 1.16 -8.70
CA SER A 149 9.44 2.43 -9.42
C SER A 149 9.95 3.56 -8.54
N HIS A 150 10.61 4.53 -9.14
CA HIS A 150 11.02 5.75 -8.43
C HIS A 150 9.86 6.74 -8.35
N VAL A 151 9.57 7.29 -7.17
CA VAL A 151 8.68 8.46 -7.06
C VAL A 151 9.56 9.71 -7.04
N LEU A 152 9.39 10.61 -8.00
CA LEU A 152 10.26 11.79 -8.16
C LEU A 152 9.62 12.85 -9.07
N ASP A 153 10.11 14.09 -9.01
CA ASP A 153 9.86 15.05 -10.07
C ASP A 153 10.64 14.67 -11.35
N ALA A 154 9.92 14.32 -12.41
CA ALA A 154 10.49 14.05 -13.73
C ALA A 154 10.10 15.11 -14.78
N THR A 155 9.47 16.22 -14.39
CA THR A 155 9.00 17.27 -15.30
C THR A 155 10.12 17.93 -16.11
N LYS A 156 11.35 17.92 -15.57
CA LYS A 156 12.55 18.48 -16.21
C LYS A 156 13.47 17.41 -16.80
N LYS A 157 13.07 16.13 -16.78
CA LYS A 157 13.88 15.03 -17.32
C LYS A 157 13.61 14.84 -18.81
N PRO A 158 14.64 14.45 -19.60
CA PRO A 158 14.42 14.07 -20.99
C PRO A 158 13.41 12.93 -21.09
N VAL A 159 12.43 13.09 -21.97
CA VAL A 159 11.42 12.04 -22.25
C VAL A 159 11.98 11.08 -23.30
N PRO A 160 12.04 9.77 -23.03
CA PRO A 160 12.42 8.77 -24.02
C PRO A 160 11.55 8.86 -25.28
N VAL A 161 12.12 8.53 -26.44
CA VAL A 161 11.43 8.71 -27.74
C VAL A 161 10.15 7.87 -27.79
N GLU A 162 10.22 6.66 -27.26
CA GLU A 162 9.14 5.68 -27.12
C GLU A 162 8.02 6.15 -26.17
N CYS A 163 8.26 7.15 -25.32
CA CYS A 163 7.28 7.66 -24.36
C CYS A 163 6.70 9.03 -24.75
N ARG A 164 7.02 9.55 -25.95
CA ARG A 164 6.50 10.85 -26.39
C ARG A 164 4.97 10.81 -26.50
N GLY A 165 4.31 11.81 -25.90
CA GLY A 165 2.85 11.95 -25.91
C GLY A 165 2.11 11.16 -24.83
N ILE A 166 2.79 10.28 -24.07
CA ILE A 166 2.18 9.44 -23.03
C ILE A 166 1.91 10.22 -21.72
N GLY A 167 2.46 11.43 -21.58
CA GLY A 167 2.36 12.23 -20.34
C GLY A 167 3.13 11.61 -19.18
N LEU A 168 3.25 12.35 -18.08
CA LEU A 168 3.88 11.87 -16.85
C LEU A 168 2.80 11.30 -15.92
N ALA A 169 3.09 10.14 -15.30
CA ALA A 169 2.25 9.61 -14.24
C ALA A 169 2.25 10.53 -13.01
N GLY A 170 1.22 10.43 -12.15
CA GLY A 170 1.13 11.20 -10.90
C GLY A 170 2.38 11.09 -10.02
N SER A 171 2.97 9.89 -9.94
CA SER A 171 4.23 9.63 -9.22
C SER A 171 5.49 10.30 -9.81
N LYS A 172 5.34 11.02 -10.93
CA LYS A 172 6.40 11.66 -11.70
C LYS A 172 6.27 13.18 -11.79
N VAL A 173 5.28 13.77 -11.12
CA VAL A 173 4.96 15.21 -11.14
C VAL A 173 4.83 15.78 -9.74
N THR A 174 4.91 17.11 -9.61
CA THR A 174 4.86 17.83 -8.33
C THR A 174 3.44 18.29 -7.99
N SER A 175 2.45 17.41 -8.13
CA SER A 175 1.06 17.66 -7.77
C SER A 175 0.62 16.73 -6.66
N ALA A 176 -0.25 17.22 -5.77
CA ALA A 176 -0.90 16.36 -4.79
C ALA A 176 -1.66 15.22 -5.49
N MET A 177 -1.53 14.01 -4.95
CA MET A 177 -2.32 12.86 -5.38
C MET A 177 -3.49 12.70 -4.42
N ASP A 178 -4.67 12.39 -4.97
CA ASP A 178 -5.84 12.06 -4.17
C ASP A 178 -5.62 10.78 -3.36
N PHE A 179 -6.40 10.57 -2.30
CA PHE A 179 -6.37 9.32 -1.54
C PHE A 179 -6.73 8.13 -2.45
N HIS A 180 -5.91 7.10 -2.41
CA HIS A 180 -6.10 5.87 -3.16
C HIS A 180 -5.44 4.69 -2.44
N SER A 181 -5.84 3.49 -2.82
CA SER A 181 -5.12 2.24 -2.53
C SER A 181 -4.60 1.68 -3.84
N ASP A 182 -3.34 1.25 -3.88
CA ASP A 182 -2.77 0.73 -5.10
C ASP A 182 -3.38 -0.62 -5.48
N ARG A 183 -3.87 -0.71 -6.71
CA ARG A 183 -4.45 -1.92 -7.26
C ARG A 183 -3.36 -2.80 -7.87
N PHE A 184 -3.50 -4.12 -7.71
CA PHE A 184 -2.57 -5.12 -8.26
C PHE A 184 -1.12 -5.01 -7.74
N SER A 185 -0.92 -4.33 -6.60
CA SER A 185 0.40 -4.03 -6.02
C SER A 185 0.73 -4.87 -4.77
N GLY A 186 -0.08 -5.88 -4.45
CA GLY A 186 0.06 -6.70 -3.25
C GLY A 186 -0.64 -6.11 -2.02
N ASP A 187 -0.50 -6.77 -0.87
CA ASP A 187 -1.21 -6.39 0.37
C ASP A 187 -0.56 -5.22 1.13
N VAL A 188 0.72 -4.94 0.84
CA VAL A 188 1.53 -3.92 1.53
C VAL A 188 2.31 -3.09 0.52
N LEU A 189 2.20 -1.77 0.64
CA LEU A 189 3.04 -0.82 -0.09
C LEU A 189 4.22 -0.37 0.76
N ALA A 190 5.41 -0.40 0.18
CA ALA A 190 6.64 0.06 0.82
C ALA A 190 7.25 1.22 0.02
N LEU A 191 7.66 2.27 0.73
CA LEU A 191 8.33 3.43 0.15
C LEU A 191 9.67 3.65 0.87
N TYR A 192 10.72 3.94 0.11
CA TYR A 192 12.00 4.33 0.65
C TYR A 192 12.35 5.78 0.28
N VAL A 193 12.34 6.65 1.29
CA VAL A 193 12.72 8.05 1.14
C VAL A 193 14.24 8.15 1.09
N ARG A 194 14.77 8.47 -0.09
CA ARG A 194 16.20 8.72 -0.32
C ARG A 194 16.58 10.19 -0.24
N ASN A 195 15.66 11.04 -0.66
CA ASN A 195 15.79 12.50 -0.65
C ASN A 195 14.37 13.05 -0.45
N ASP A 196 14.20 13.87 0.57
CA ASP A 196 12.92 14.47 0.93
C ASP A 196 12.68 15.84 0.27
N GLY A 197 13.57 16.25 -0.64
CA GLY A 197 13.54 17.56 -1.31
C GLY A 197 14.22 18.67 -0.52
N GLY A 198 14.56 18.43 0.75
CA GLY A 198 15.13 19.43 1.65
C GLY A 198 14.11 20.46 2.16
N PRO A 199 14.59 21.44 2.94
CA PRO A 199 13.72 22.44 3.57
C PRO A 199 12.90 23.21 2.53
N ASN A 200 11.58 23.29 2.73
CA ASN A 200 10.63 24.03 1.89
C ASN A 200 10.49 23.54 0.43
N ALA A 201 11.00 22.35 0.09
CA ALA A 201 10.93 21.80 -1.27
C ALA A 201 10.46 20.33 -1.32
N GLY A 202 10.14 19.75 -0.16
CA GLY A 202 9.64 18.38 -0.04
C GLY A 202 8.14 18.21 -0.27
N GLY A 203 7.70 16.96 -0.12
CA GLY A 203 6.29 16.58 -0.13
C GLY A 203 5.87 15.94 1.20
N GLU A 204 4.56 15.88 1.41
CA GLU A 204 3.95 15.24 2.57
C GLU A 204 3.34 13.89 2.18
N GLN A 205 3.30 12.96 3.14
CA GLN A 205 2.63 11.67 2.98
C GLN A 205 1.47 11.60 3.96
N PHE A 206 0.28 11.34 3.43
CA PHE A 206 -0.95 11.22 4.20
C PHE A 206 -1.44 9.78 4.17
N VAL A 207 -1.94 9.32 5.30
CA VAL A 207 -2.57 8.00 5.44
C VAL A 207 -3.89 8.17 6.18
N ALA A 208 -4.86 7.34 5.83
CA ALA A 208 -6.16 7.32 6.47
C ALA A 208 -6.55 5.88 6.81
N SER A 209 -7.25 5.69 7.94
CA SER A 209 -7.80 4.40 8.30
C SER A 209 -9.06 4.12 7.49
N PHE A 210 -8.98 3.14 6.58
CA PHE A 210 -10.16 2.66 5.86
C PHE A 210 -11.22 2.10 6.83
N ALA A 211 -10.80 1.40 7.89
CA ALA A 211 -11.71 0.85 8.90
C ALA A 211 -12.47 1.95 9.65
N ARG A 212 -11.82 3.08 9.96
CA ARG A 212 -12.48 4.24 10.58
C ARG A 212 -13.46 4.90 9.61
N ILE A 213 -13.06 5.11 8.35
CA ILE A 213 -13.92 5.67 7.29
C ILE A 213 -15.17 4.79 7.10
N TYR A 214 -14.97 3.47 7.01
CA TYR A 214 -16.07 2.51 6.92
C TYR A 214 -17.05 2.63 8.09
N ASN A 215 -16.54 2.65 9.33
CA ASN A 215 -17.40 2.79 10.52
C ASN A 215 -18.15 4.12 10.55
N GLU A 216 -17.52 5.21 10.09
CA GLU A 216 -18.18 6.52 10.00
C GLU A 216 -19.33 6.51 9.00
N LEU A 217 -19.09 6.00 7.78
CA LEU A 217 -20.12 5.86 6.77
C LEU A 217 -21.23 4.88 7.20
N LEU A 218 -20.88 3.81 7.92
CA LEU A 218 -21.86 2.84 8.42
C LEU A 218 -22.86 3.48 9.40
N GLU A 219 -22.39 4.45 10.19
CA GLU A 219 -23.22 5.19 11.15
C GLU A 219 -23.97 6.35 10.50
N THR A 220 -23.34 7.06 9.57
CA THR A 220 -23.84 8.36 9.07
C THR A 220 -24.56 8.26 7.72
N ASP A 221 -24.03 7.47 6.78
CA ASP A 221 -24.49 7.38 5.38
C ASP A 221 -24.41 5.92 4.85
N PRO A 222 -25.13 4.94 5.45
CA PRO A 222 -24.99 3.53 5.09
C PRO A 222 -25.39 3.24 3.63
N GLU A 223 -26.29 4.01 3.01
CA GLU A 223 -26.60 3.89 1.57
C GLU A 223 -25.40 4.15 0.65
N VAL A 224 -24.45 4.99 1.09
CA VAL A 224 -23.21 5.22 0.35
C VAL A 224 -22.36 3.96 0.38
N LEU A 225 -22.29 3.26 1.53
CA LEU A 225 -21.58 1.98 1.62
C LEU A 225 -22.23 0.89 0.77
N GLU A 226 -23.56 0.82 0.73
CA GLU A 226 -24.26 -0.10 -0.17
C GLU A 226 -23.87 0.15 -1.62
N THR A 227 -23.86 1.41 -2.04
CA THR A 227 -23.42 1.79 -3.39
C THR A 227 -21.95 1.43 -3.64
N LEU A 228 -21.06 1.69 -2.68
CA LEU A 228 -19.64 1.33 -2.75
C LEU A 228 -19.41 -0.20 -2.81
N ALA A 229 -20.31 -0.99 -2.23
CA ALA A 229 -20.23 -2.46 -2.25
C ALA A 229 -20.72 -3.09 -3.56
N GLU A 230 -21.39 -2.34 -4.44
CA GLU A 230 -21.86 -2.87 -5.73
C GLU A 230 -20.66 -3.31 -6.62
N PRO A 231 -20.75 -4.44 -7.33
CA PRO A 231 -19.62 -5.00 -8.09
C PRO A 231 -19.39 -4.32 -9.45
N ASN A 232 -20.14 -3.27 -9.78
CA ASN A 232 -20.24 -2.69 -11.13
C ASN A 232 -19.59 -1.31 -11.26
N TRP A 233 -18.62 -0.98 -10.40
CA TRP A 233 -17.85 0.26 -10.51
C TRP A 233 -17.16 0.35 -11.87
N PRO A 234 -17.41 1.41 -12.66
CA PRO A 234 -16.64 1.65 -13.87
C PRO A 234 -15.21 2.04 -13.46
N PHE A 235 -14.23 1.29 -13.94
CA PHE A 235 -12.82 1.63 -13.78
C PHE A 235 -12.14 1.66 -15.15
N GLU A 236 -11.28 2.66 -15.34
CA GLU A 236 -10.46 2.73 -16.54
C GLU A 236 -9.40 1.62 -16.50
N LEU A 237 -9.49 0.69 -17.45
CA LEU A 237 -8.45 -0.29 -17.69
C LEU A 237 -7.41 0.31 -18.64
N LYS A 238 -6.16 0.38 -18.20
CA LYS A 238 -5.05 0.73 -19.09
C LYS A 238 -4.96 -0.32 -20.19
N GLN A 239 -5.19 0.07 -21.44
CA GLN A 239 -5.01 -0.79 -22.60
C GLN A 239 -3.51 -0.90 -22.91
N LYS A 240 -3.03 -2.13 -23.08
CA LYS A 240 -1.64 -2.41 -23.49
C LYS A 240 -1.38 -1.98 -24.92
#